data_AF-V4YGD2-F1
#
_entry.id   AF-V4YGD2-F1
#
_cell.length_a   1.000
_cell.length_b   1.000
_cell.length_c   1.000
_cell.angle_alpha   90.00
_cell.angle_beta   90.00
_cell.angle_gamma   90.00
#
_symmetry.space_group_name_H-M   'P 1'
#
loop_
_entity.id
_entity.type
_entity.pdbx_description
1 polymer ?
#
loop_
_entity_poly.entity_id
_entity_poly.type
_entity_poly.pdbx_seq_one_letter_code
_entity_poly.pdbx_strand_id
1 'polypeptide(L)'
;MDIAGITKIIPADLERGEHIDLETLESIVETLDEHDLPTVARESLKTFRPIVDGDLAYLRVTDITRVEYDGHLYDLQVGGEPVFTANWMYAHNSMDAPLVMSSRIDPSEIDDEAHNMDIVREYPLEFYEATREMADPSSVADLVQISEDTLGTDDEYRGFDHTHDVTDIAMGPDLSAYKTLGSMMDKMDAQLELGRKLRAVDETDVAERVIEYHFLPDLIGNLRAFARQDTRCLDCGKKYRRAPLTGECRECGGNVSLTVHRGSVNKYLDTAVEVADRFDCRPYTKQRLEVLEKALESIFEDDTNKQSGIADFM
;
A
#
# COMPACT_ATOMS: atom_id res chain seq x y z
N MET A 1 -23.30 -33.15 -36.08
CA MET A 1 -24.65 -32.89 -36.59
C MET A 1 -24.47 -32.16 -37.91
N ASP A 2 -24.78 -32.80 -39.04
CA ASP A 2 -24.65 -32.14 -40.35
C ASP A 2 -25.92 -31.33 -40.65
N ILE A 3 -25.80 -30.01 -40.54
CA ILE A 3 -26.87 -29.07 -40.85
C ILE A 3 -26.75 -28.71 -42.33
N ALA A 4 -27.76 -29.03 -43.13
CA ALA A 4 -27.75 -28.79 -44.57
C ALA A 4 -27.66 -27.28 -44.87
N GLY A 5 -26.61 -26.87 -45.60
CA GLY A 5 -26.34 -25.48 -45.97
C GLY A 5 -25.17 -24.83 -45.23
N ILE A 6 -24.65 -25.46 -44.16
CA ILE A 6 -23.49 -24.98 -43.41
C ILE A 6 -22.26 -25.78 -43.82
N THR A 7 -21.34 -25.16 -44.56
CA THR A 7 -20.11 -25.80 -45.07
C THR A 7 -18.96 -25.79 -44.06
N LYS A 8 -19.04 -25.00 -42.99
CA LYS A 8 -18.09 -24.96 -41.86
C LYS A 8 -18.81 -24.65 -40.56
N ILE A 9 -18.58 -25.47 -39.53
CA ILE A 9 -19.21 -25.33 -38.21
C ILE A 9 -18.51 -24.24 -37.38
N ILE A 10 -17.20 -24.06 -37.58
CA ILE A 10 -16.40 -23.02 -36.92
C ILE A 10 -15.58 -22.27 -38.00
N PRO A 11 -15.57 -20.93 -38.01
CA PRO A 11 -14.71 -20.12 -38.88
C PRO A 11 -13.22 -20.46 -38.67
N ALA A 12 -12.41 -20.51 -39.73
CA ALA A 12 -11.03 -21.01 -39.68
C ALA A 12 -10.06 -20.12 -38.89
N ASP A 13 -10.43 -18.87 -38.69
CA ASP A 13 -9.81 -17.86 -37.85
C ASP A 13 -10.01 -18.15 -36.35
N LEU A 14 -11.14 -18.75 -35.96
CA LEU A 14 -11.44 -19.16 -34.58
C LEU A 14 -10.86 -20.55 -34.25
N GLU A 15 -10.51 -21.39 -35.23
CA GLU A 15 -9.87 -22.69 -34.99
C GLU A 15 -8.40 -22.59 -34.52
N ARG A 16 -7.76 -21.40 -34.62
CA ARG A 16 -6.34 -21.20 -34.27
C ARG A 16 -6.09 -20.35 -33.03
N GLY A 17 -7.12 -19.72 -32.47
CA GLY A 17 -7.00 -18.92 -31.25
C GLY A 17 -7.41 -19.73 -30.02
N GLU A 18 -6.60 -19.72 -28.96
CA GLU A 18 -7.01 -20.25 -27.63
C GLU A 18 -7.98 -19.31 -26.90
N HIS A 19 -8.31 -18.16 -27.49
CA HIS A 19 -9.11 -17.10 -26.90
C HIS A 19 -10.07 -16.49 -27.93
N ILE A 20 -11.27 -16.13 -27.46
CA ILE A 20 -12.25 -15.30 -28.18
C ILE A 20 -12.44 -14.01 -27.37
N ASP A 21 -12.49 -12.86 -28.03
CA ASP A 21 -12.79 -11.60 -27.35
C ASP A 21 -14.29 -11.47 -27.04
N LEU A 22 -14.61 -10.63 -26.04
CA LEU A 22 -15.97 -10.47 -25.53
C LEU A 22 -16.91 -9.89 -26.59
N GLU A 23 -16.45 -8.92 -27.38
CA GLU A 23 -17.25 -8.27 -28.44
C GLU A 23 -17.65 -9.26 -29.54
N THR A 24 -16.74 -10.16 -29.92
CA THR A 24 -17.05 -11.25 -30.86
C THR A 24 -18.01 -12.26 -30.25
N LEU A 25 -17.87 -12.57 -28.96
CA LEU A 25 -18.78 -13.50 -28.27
C LEU A 25 -20.19 -12.92 -28.10
N GLU A 26 -20.31 -11.62 -27.77
CA GLU A 26 -21.55 -10.85 -27.75
C GLU A 26 -22.26 -10.91 -29.11
N SER A 27 -21.53 -10.58 -30.18
CA SER A 27 -22.03 -10.63 -31.56
C SER A 27 -22.55 -12.02 -31.96
N ILE A 28 -21.85 -13.09 -31.56
CA ILE A 28 -22.28 -14.47 -31.81
C ILE A 28 -23.58 -14.79 -31.07
N VAL A 29 -23.70 -14.42 -29.79
CA VAL A 29 -24.89 -14.71 -28.98
C VAL A 29 -26.11 -13.90 -29.47
N GLU A 30 -25.94 -12.62 -29.80
CA GLU A 30 -27.01 -11.80 -30.39
C GLU A 30 -27.51 -12.39 -31.71
N THR A 31 -26.59 -12.79 -32.60
CA THR A 31 -26.95 -13.41 -33.88
C THR A 31 -27.74 -14.70 -33.69
N LEU A 32 -27.36 -15.51 -32.69
CA LEU A 32 -28.01 -16.78 -32.36
C LEU A 32 -29.41 -16.59 -31.75
N ASP A 33 -29.65 -15.51 -31.00
CA ASP A 33 -30.97 -15.17 -30.46
C ASP A 33 -31.99 -14.81 -31.54
N GLU A 34 -31.55 -14.18 -32.62
CA GLU A 34 -32.41 -13.79 -33.74
C GLU A 34 -32.89 -14.99 -34.57
N HIS A 35 -32.30 -16.17 -34.36
CA HIS A 35 -32.61 -17.38 -35.13
C HIS A 35 -33.43 -18.39 -34.32
N ASP A 36 -34.32 -19.13 -34.99
CA ASP A 36 -35.13 -20.15 -34.34
C ASP A 36 -34.30 -21.42 -34.11
N LEU A 37 -33.67 -21.50 -32.94
CA LEU A 37 -32.77 -22.59 -32.55
C LEU A 37 -33.53 -23.81 -31.98
N PRO A 38 -33.06 -25.04 -32.26
CA PRO A 38 -33.53 -26.24 -31.59
C PRO A 38 -33.39 -26.13 -30.06
N THR A 39 -34.30 -26.77 -29.31
CA THR A 39 -34.36 -26.68 -27.84
C THR A 39 -33.02 -26.98 -27.16
N VAL A 40 -32.29 -27.97 -27.64
CA VAL A 40 -30.97 -28.36 -27.10
C VAL A 40 -29.94 -27.24 -27.29
N ALA A 41 -29.97 -26.52 -28.42
CA ALA A 41 -29.08 -25.41 -28.67
C ALA A 41 -29.44 -24.17 -27.83
N ARG A 42 -30.74 -23.93 -27.57
CA ARG A 42 -31.17 -22.87 -26.63
C ARG A 42 -30.70 -23.12 -25.20
N GLU A 43 -30.71 -24.36 -24.72
CA GLU A 43 -30.20 -24.65 -23.38
C GLU A 43 -28.70 -24.43 -23.27
N SER A 44 -27.92 -24.84 -24.28
CA SER A 44 -26.48 -24.54 -24.31
C SER A 44 -26.20 -23.04 -24.38
N LEU A 45 -26.98 -22.26 -25.15
CA LEU A 45 -26.83 -20.80 -25.26
C LEU A 45 -27.01 -20.11 -23.89
N LYS A 46 -27.94 -20.58 -23.06
CA LYS A 46 -28.16 -20.04 -21.70
C LYS A 46 -26.93 -20.18 -20.80
N THR A 47 -26.09 -21.18 -21.02
CA THR A 47 -24.86 -21.41 -20.23
C THR A 47 -23.77 -20.39 -20.57
N PHE A 48 -23.76 -19.84 -21.79
CA PHE A 48 -22.79 -18.83 -22.23
C PHE A 48 -23.22 -17.40 -21.91
N ARG A 49 -24.52 -17.19 -21.65
CA ARG A 49 -25.11 -15.88 -21.34
C ARG A 49 -24.40 -15.14 -20.20
N PRO A 50 -24.07 -15.77 -19.05
CA PRO A 50 -23.40 -15.07 -17.95
C PRO A 50 -22.00 -14.57 -18.29
N ILE A 51 -21.32 -15.25 -19.23
CA ILE A 51 -19.98 -14.87 -19.70
C ILE A 51 -20.05 -13.61 -20.59
N VAL A 52 -21.12 -13.51 -21.39
CA VAL A 52 -21.37 -12.40 -22.31
C VAL A 52 -21.92 -11.17 -21.59
N ASP A 53 -22.90 -11.37 -20.69
CA ASP A 53 -23.57 -10.28 -19.98
C ASP A 53 -22.70 -9.69 -18.84
N GLY A 54 -21.46 -10.15 -18.68
CA GLY A 54 -20.50 -9.67 -17.66
C GLY A 54 -20.77 -10.14 -16.22
N ASP A 55 -21.78 -11.00 -16.03
CA ASP A 55 -22.21 -11.51 -14.72
C ASP A 55 -21.42 -12.78 -14.34
N LEU A 56 -20.16 -12.62 -13.94
CA LEU A 56 -19.35 -13.69 -13.32
C LEU A 56 -19.66 -13.93 -11.83
N ALA A 57 -20.68 -13.25 -11.29
CA ALA A 57 -21.16 -13.48 -9.93
C ALA A 57 -22.25 -14.56 -9.92
N TYR A 58 -21.96 -15.73 -9.35
CA TYR A 58 -22.88 -16.87 -9.21
C TYR A 58 -24.07 -16.64 -8.27
N LEU A 59 -24.22 -15.44 -7.68
CA LEU A 59 -25.27 -15.13 -6.72
C LEU A 59 -26.11 -13.95 -7.22
N ARG A 60 -27.34 -14.24 -7.63
CA ARG A 60 -28.31 -13.23 -8.07
C ARG A 60 -29.27 -12.91 -6.93
N VAL A 61 -29.47 -11.62 -6.66
CA VAL A 61 -30.60 -11.16 -5.84
C VAL A 61 -31.89 -11.55 -6.55
N THR A 62 -32.65 -12.46 -5.94
CA THR A 62 -33.88 -13.01 -6.52
C THR A 62 -35.11 -12.13 -6.26
N ASP A 63 -35.08 -11.31 -5.20
CA ASP A 63 -36.15 -10.39 -4.85
C ASP A 63 -35.60 -9.20 -4.04
N ILE A 64 -36.20 -8.02 -4.21
CA ILE A 64 -35.89 -6.82 -3.41
C ILE A 64 -37.20 -6.34 -2.81
N THR A 65 -37.38 -6.56 -1.52
CA THR A 65 -38.58 -6.16 -0.80
C THR A 65 -38.28 -4.92 0.06
N ARG A 66 -39.07 -3.86 -0.13
CA ARG A 66 -39.05 -2.70 0.77
C ARG A 66 -39.85 -3.03 2.01
N VAL A 67 -39.21 -2.98 3.17
CA VAL A 67 -39.86 -3.13 4.47
C VAL A 67 -39.93 -1.73 5.10
N GLU A 68 -41.12 -1.33 5.56
CA GLU A 68 -41.20 -0.14 6.43
C GLU A 68 -40.59 -0.49 7.78
N TYR A 69 -39.40 0.07 8.02
CA TYR A 69 -38.63 -0.13 9.23
C TYR A 69 -38.91 1.06 10.17
N ASP A 70 -39.65 0.81 11.25
CA ASP A 70 -39.88 1.80 12.31
C ASP A 70 -38.69 1.77 13.28
N GLY A 71 -37.58 2.35 12.83
CA GLY A 71 -36.32 2.45 13.55
C GLY A 71 -35.36 3.41 12.86
N HIS A 72 -34.21 3.68 13.48
CA HIS A 72 -33.17 4.51 12.88
C HIS A 72 -32.13 3.61 12.21
N LEU A 73 -31.99 3.72 10.89
CA LEU A 73 -30.84 3.17 10.16
C LEU A 73 -29.70 4.18 10.29
N TYR A 74 -28.70 3.85 11.10
CA TYR A 74 -27.52 4.70 11.26
C TYR A 74 -26.49 4.31 10.19
N ASP A 75 -26.29 5.18 9.20
CA ASP A 75 -25.10 5.15 8.35
C ASP A 75 -23.95 5.77 9.16
N LEU A 76 -23.17 4.91 9.83
CA LEU A 76 -22.05 5.33 10.67
C LEU A 76 -20.83 5.58 9.79
N GLN A 77 -20.82 6.73 9.12
CA GLN A 77 -19.62 7.22 8.44
C GLN A 77 -18.72 7.92 9.46
N VAL A 78 -17.78 7.18 10.05
CA VAL A 78 -16.81 7.77 10.98
C VAL A 78 -15.68 8.41 10.18
N GLY A 79 -15.70 9.74 10.14
CA GLY A 79 -14.63 10.51 9.53
C GLY A 79 -13.33 10.37 10.32
N GLY A 80 -12.32 9.76 9.70
CA GLY A 80 -10.92 9.90 10.10
C GLY A 80 -10.26 8.69 10.75
N GLU A 81 -10.99 7.67 11.21
CA GLU A 81 -10.40 6.43 11.74
C GLU A 81 -10.87 5.19 10.95
N PRO A 82 -9.95 4.31 10.51
CA PRO A 82 -10.26 3.26 9.55
C PRO A 82 -11.00 2.04 10.13
N VAL A 83 -10.94 1.80 11.45
CA VAL A 83 -11.54 0.64 12.12
C VAL A 83 -11.96 1.00 13.53
N PHE A 84 -13.19 0.67 13.94
CA PHE A 84 -13.59 0.71 15.34
C PHE A 84 -14.70 -0.32 15.63
N THR A 85 -14.84 -0.66 16.92
CA THR A 85 -15.91 -1.53 17.43
C THR A 85 -16.96 -0.69 18.15
N ALA A 86 -18.23 -0.85 17.76
CA ALA A 86 -19.35 -0.25 18.48
C ALA A 86 -20.42 -1.32 18.72
N ASN A 87 -20.70 -1.63 19.98
CA ASN A 87 -21.71 -2.63 20.39
C ASN A 87 -21.64 -3.94 19.55
N TRP A 88 -20.46 -4.56 19.48
CA TRP A 88 -20.22 -5.83 18.76
C TRP A 88 -20.28 -5.75 17.22
N MET A 89 -20.38 -4.57 16.63
CA MET A 89 -20.25 -4.39 15.18
C MET A 89 -18.84 -3.91 14.81
N TYR A 90 -18.25 -4.57 13.81
CA TYR A 90 -17.00 -4.19 13.15
C TYR A 90 -17.33 -3.32 11.93
N ALA A 91 -16.85 -2.09 11.89
CA ALA A 91 -17.06 -1.18 10.76
C ALA A 91 -15.71 -0.78 10.14
N HIS A 92 -15.60 -0.88 8.81
CA HIS A 92 -14.43 -0.46 8.03
C HIS A 92 -14.81 0.67 7.09
N ASN A 93 -13.97 1.70 7.01
CA ASN A 93 -14.16 2.82 6.08
C ASN A 93 -13.58 2.46 4.70
N SER A 94 -14.33 1.70 3.91
CA SER A 94 -14.00 1.48 2.49
C SER A 94 -14.66 2.57 1.62
N MET A 95 -13.92 3.07 0.63
CA MET A 95 -14.42 4.08 -0.33
C MET A 95 -15.52 3.55 -1.27
N ASP A 96 -15.83 2.25 -1.22
CA ASP A 96 -16.87 1.62 -2.01
C ASP A 96 -18.20 1.56 -1.25
N ALA A 97 -19.30 1.71 -1.99
CA ALA A 97 -20.64 1.54 -1.43
C ALA A 97 -20.82 0.08 -0.96
N PRO A 98 -21.43 -0.16 0.22
CA PRO A 98 -21.68 -1.51 0.70
C PRO A 98 -22.74 -2.20 -0.17
N LEU A 99 -22.28 -3.00 -1.15
CA LEU A 99 -23.15 -3.70 -2.10
C LEU A 99 -23.93 -4.84 -1.44
N VAL A 100 -23.36 -5.44 -0.39
CA VAL A 100 -23.94 -6.54 0.38
C VAL A 100 -23.64 -6.30 1.85
N MET A 101 -24.62 -6.58 2.69
CA MET A 101 -24.48 -6.55 4.14
C MET A 101 -24.75 -7.94 4.68
N SER A 102 -23.77 -8.55 5.34
CA SER A 102 -24.00 -9.78 6.09
C SER A 102 -24.66 -9.44 7.43
N SER A 103 -25.71 -10.17 7.77
CA SER A 103 -26.44 -9.99 9.04
C SER A 103 -25.95 -10.93 10.15
N ARG A 104 -25.12 -11.91 9.80
CA ARG A 104 -24.58 -12.92 10.70
C ARG A 104 -23.14 -13.22 10.31
N ILE A 105 -22.32 -13.46 11.31
CA ILE A 105 -20.95 -13.93 11.12
C ILE A 105 -21.03 -15.45 11.15
N ASP A 106 -20.64 -16.10 10.07
CA ASP A 106 -20.39 -17.54 10.04
C ASP A 106 -18.87 -17.73 10.25
N PRO A 107 -18.42 -18.32 11.37
CA PRO A 107 -17.01 -18.52 11.65
C PRO A 107 -16.29 -19.37 10.60
N SER A 108 -16.99 -20.15 9.77
CA SER A 108 -16.39 -20.91 8.68
C SER A 108 -16.11 -20.07 7.42
N GLU A 109 -16.73 -18.90 7.30
CA GLU A 109 -16.61 -18.00 6.14
C GLU A 109 -15.67 -16.80 6.39
N ILE A 110 -15.13 -16.68 7.60
CA ILE A 110 -14.14 -15.65 7.93
C ILE A 110 -12.75 -16.03 7.43
N ASP A 111 -11.84 -15.07 7.48
CA ASP A 111 -10.45 -15.24 7.07
C ASP A 111 -9.72 -16.31 7.92
N ASP A 112 -8.91 -17.14 7.26
CA ASP A 112 -8.15 -18.23 7.87
C ASP A 112 -7.19 -17.74 8.98
N GLU A 113 -6.73 -16.48 8.97
CA GLU A 113 -5.91 -15.93 10.06
C GLU A 113 -6.67 -15.93 11.39
N ALA A 114 -7.99 -15.71 11.36
CA ALA A 114 -8.82 -15.74 12.55
C ALA A 114 -8.97 -17.15 13.13
N HIS A 115 -8.77 -18.20 12.33
CA HIS A 115 -8.82 -19.60 12.77
C HIS A 115 -7.57 -20.03 13.54
N ASN A 116 -6.46 -19.33 13.34
CA ASN A 116 -5.16 -19.61 13.95
C ASN A 116 -4.97 -18.95 15.34
N MET A 117 -6.04 -18.45 15.97
CA MET A 117 -5.94 -17.80 17.27
C MET A 117 -5.93 -18.83 18.40
N ASP A 118 -4.95 -18.75 19.29
CA ASP A 118 -4.92 -19.54 20.52
C ASP A 118 -6.02 -19.08 21.47
N ILE A 119 -6.85 -20.02 21.95
CA ILE A 119 -8.01 -19.71 22.80
C ILE A 119 -7.87 -20.22 24.24
N VAL A 120 -6.64 -20.57 24.64
CA VAL A 120 -6.34 -21.15 25.95
C VAL A 120 -6.10 -20.10 27.03
N ARG A 121 -6.47 -20.42 28.27
CA ARG A 121 -6.14 -19.59 29.45
C ARG A 121 -4.67 -19.62 29.84
N GLU A 122 -4.03 -20.76 29.64
CA GLU A 122 -2.62 -20.98 29.99
C GLU A 122 -2.07 -22.02 29.02
N TYR A 123 -0.87 -21.79 28.50
CA TYR A 123 -0.19 -22.79 27.69
C TYR A 123 0.28 -23.96 28.56
N PRO A 124 0.19 -25.21 28.06
CA PRO A 124 0.63 -26.38 28.81
C PRO A 124 2.15 -26.41 28.99
N LEU A 125 2.63 -27.13 30.00
CA LEU A 125 4.07 -27.28 30.28
C LEU A 125 4.82 -27.87 29.09
N GLU A 126 4.23 -28.86 28.44
CA GLU A 126 4.77 -29.58 27.29
C GLU A 126 5.07 -28.64 26.12
N PHE A 127 4.22 -27.63 25.90
CA PHE A 127 4.45 -26.60 24.89
C PHE A 127 5.72 -25.80 25.22
N TYR A 128 5.86 -25.33 26.46
CA TYR A 128 7.07 -24.61 26.89
C TYR A 128 8.34 -25.46 26.79
N GLU A 129 8.28 -26.74 27.15
CA GLU A 129 9.42 -27.66 27.02
C GLU A 129 9.82 -27.86 25.55
N ALA A 130 8.85 -28.03 24.65
CA ALA A 130 9.10 -28.18 23.22
C ALA A 130 9.78 -26.94 22.60
N THR A 131 9.47 -25.73 23.08
CA THR A 131 10.15 -24.51 22.61
C THR A 131 11.66 -24.53 22.86
N ARG A 132 12.12 -25.24 23.90
CA ARG A 132 13.56 -25.35 24.22
C ARG A 132 14.31 -26.21 23.21
N GLU A 133 13.61 -27.12 22.54
CA GLU A 133 14.15 -27.96 21.48
C GLU A 133 14.01 -27.32 20.10
N MET A 134 13.44 -26.11 20.03
CA MET A 134 13.08 -25.44 18.77
C MET A 134 12.21 -26.33 17.88
N ALA A 135 11.27 -27.06 18.51
CA ALA A 135 10.31 -27.90 17.80
C ALA A 135 9.50 -27.05 16.81
N ASP A 136 9.16 -27.65 15.67
CA ASP A 136 8.32 -26.99 14.67
C ASP A 136 6.90 -26.80 15.24
N PRO A 137 6.23 -25.64 15.04
CA PRO A 137 4.88 -25.40 15.56
C PRO A 137 3.89 -26.50 15.16
N SER A 138 4.01 -27.07 13.97
CA SER A 138 3.14 -28.17 13.51
C SER A 138 3.28 -29.45 14.34
N SER A 139 4.44 -29.66 14.98
CA SER A 139 4.67 -30.83 15.84
C SER A 139 4.03 -30.73 17.21
N VAL A 140 3.57 -29.54 17.58
CA VAL A 140 2.92 -29.24 18.87
C VAL A 140 1.52 -28.65 18.70
N ALA A 141 0.97 -28.66 17.48
CA ALA A 141 -0.35 -28.11 17.18
C ALA A 141 -1.45 -28.71 18.07
N ASP A 142 -1.37 -30.01 18.34
CA ASP A 142 -2.35 -30.72 19.19
C ASP A 142 -2.28 -30.33 20.69
N LEU A 143 -1.25 -29.59 21.12
CA LEU A 143 -1.06 -29.20 22.53
C LEU A 143 -1.82 -27.92 22.88
N VAL A 144 -2.07 -27.03 21.91
CA VAL A 144 -2.69 -25.73 22.13
C VAL A 144 -3.97 -25.67 21.32
N GLN A 145 -5.09 -25.48 22.00
CA GLN A 145 -6.37 -25.35 21.34
C GLN A 145 -6.43 -24.01 20.58
N ILE A 146 -6.77 -24.09 19.31
CA ILE A 146 -6.99 -22.94 18.43
C ILE A 146 -8.48 -22.75 18.15
N SER A 147 -8.83 -21.58 17.63
CA SER A 147 -10.21 -21.27 17.25
C SER A 147 -10.78 -22.20 16.17
N GLU A 148 -9.95 -22.69 15.24
CA GLU A 148 -10.38 -23.66 14.21
C GLU A 148 -11.01 -24.92 14.83
N ASP A 149 -10.49 -25.38 15.96
CA ASP A 149 -10.96 -26.60 16.65
C ASP A 149 -12.42 -26.49 17.13
N THR A 150 -12.96 -25.27 17.20
CA THR A 150 -14.32 -24.99 17.64
C THR A 150 -15.32 -24.88 16.49
N LEU A 151 -14.87 -24.81 15.24
CA LEU A 151 -15.74 -24.61 14.07
C LEU A 151 -16.75 -25.75 13.92
N GLY A 152 -18.03 -25.39 13.70
CA GLY A 152 -19.11 -26.38 13.58
C GLY A 152 -19.50 -27.07 14.89
N THR A 153 -19.00 -26.59 16.03
CA THR A 153 -19.39 -27.03 17.37
C THR A 153 -20.25 -25.99 18.09
N ASP A 154 -20.88 -26.35 19.22
CA ASP A 154 -21.66 -25.42 20.05
C ASP A 154 -20.81 -24.31 20.71
N ASP A 155 -19.48 -24.39 20.59
CA ASP A 155 -18.50 -23.44 21.11
C ASP A 155 -17.95 -22.49 20.04
N GLU A 156 -18.38 -22.57 18.77
CA GLU A 156 -17.83 -21.74 17.67
C GLU A 156 -17.94 -20.21 17.87
N TYR A 157 -18.78 -19.75 18.80
CA TYR A 157 -18.95 -18.34 19.17
C TYR A 157 -18.55 -18.00 20.61
N ARG A 158 -18.00 -18.94 21.40
CA ARG A 158 -17.73 -18.74 22.84
C ARG A 158 -16.53 -19.55 23.32
N GLY A 159 -16.02 -19.25 24.51
CA GLY A 159 -14.87 -19.97 25.08
C GLY A 159 -13.51 -19.47 24.59
N PHE A 160 -13.47 -18.26 24.06
CA PHE A 160 -12.24 -17.54 23.74
C PHE A 160 -11.66 -16.95 25.03
N ASP A 161 -10.73 -17.68 25.64
CA ASP A 161 -9.96 -17.20 26.78
C ASP A 161 -8.68 -16.47 26.33
N HIS A 162 -7.99 -15.83 27.27
CA HIS A 162 -6.72 -15.14 27.05
C HIS A 162 -5.71 -15.47 28.14
N THR A 163 -4.42 -15.39 27.80
CA THR A 163 -3.32 -15.78 28.71
C THR A 163 -2.88 -14.68 29.67
N HIS A 164 -3.06 -13.41 29.31
CA HIS A 164 -2.56 -12.27 30.09
C HIS A 164 -3.65 -11.22 30.32
N ASP A 165 -3.95 -10.95 31.59
CA ASP A 165 -4.83 -9.85 31.96
C ASP A 165 -4.15 -8.49 31.77
N VAL A 166 -4.92 -7.49 31.36
CA VAL A 166 -4.51 -6.08 31.34
C VAL A 166 -5.33 -5.28 32.32
N THR A 167 -4.73 -4.26 32.95
CA THR A 167 -5.44 -3.42 33.91
C THR A 167 -6.42 -2.48 33.22
N ASP A 168 -6.00 -1.86 32.12
CA ASP A 168 -6.82 -0.98 31.30
C ASP A 168 -6.31 -1.05 29.85
N ILE A 169 -7.23 -1.28 28.91
CA ILE A 169 -6.94 -1.36 27.48
C ILE A 169 -6.48 0.01 26.95
N ALA A 170 -6.90 1.11 27.58
CA ALA A 170 -6.57 2.48 27.19
C ALA A 170 -5.39 3.09 27.96
N MET A 171 -4.61 2.31 28.73
CA MET A 171 -3.51 2.84 29.55
C MET A 171 -2.33 3.42 28.74
N GLY A 172 -2.28 3.17 27.42
CA GLY A 172 -1.21 3.64 26.54
C GLY A 172 -1.26 5.15 26.25
N PRO A 173 -0.20 5.71 25.64
CA PRO A 173 -0.22 7.10 25.18
C PRO A 173 -1.23 7.30 24.04
N ASP A 174 -2.13 8.29 24.16
CA ASP A 174 -3.17 8.59 23.17
C ASP A 174 -2.63 8.98 21.79
N LEU A 175 -1.43 9.57 21.76
CA LEU A 175 -0.79 10.04 20.54
C LEU A 175 0.65 9.59 20.48
N SER A 176 1.06 9.12 19.31
CA SER A 176 2.46 8.81 19.06
C SER A 176 3.31 10.08 19.06
N ALA A 177 4.52 9.98 19.64
CA ALA A 177 5.49 11.08 19.64
C ALA A 177 5.83 11.56 18.22
N TYR A 178 5.72 10.69 17.22
CA TYR A 178 5.91 11.05 15.81
C TYR A 178 4.95 12.15 15.32
N LYS A 179 3.71 12.19 15.83
CA LYS A 179 2.72 13.22 15.47
C LYS A 179 2.98 14.55 16.17
N THR A 180 3.62 14.53 17.34
CA THR A 180 3.92 15.75 18.12
C THR A 180 5.22 16.43 17.70
N LEU A 181 6.16 15.67 17.11
CA LEU A 181 7.42 16.21 16.59
C LEU A 181 7.17 16.98 15.29
N GLY A 182 7.73 18.19 15.21
CA GLY A 182 7.50 19.11 14.09
C GLY A 182 8.30 18.74 12.86
N SER A 183 9.59 19.07 12.85
CA SER A 183 10.42 18.90 11.66
C SER A 183 10.86 17.45 11.46
N MET A 184 11.22 17.09 10.22
CA MET A 184 11.83 15.79 9.91
C MET A 184 13.15 15.60 10.69
N MET A 185 13.88 16.69 10.93
CA MET A 185 15.11 16.70 11.72
C MET A 185 14.83 16.25 13.16
N ASP A 186 13.84 16.88 13.81
CA ASP A 186 13.47 16.54 15.20
C ASP A 186 13.04 15.07 15.32
N LYS A 187 12.34 14.55 14.30
CA LYS A 187 11.91 13.14 14.23
C LYS A 187 13.09 12.19 14.12
N MET A 188 14.05 12.51 13.25
CA MET A 188 15.25 11.71 13.08
C MET A 188 16.12 11.75 14.34
N ASP A 189 16.35 12.94 14.91
CA ASP A 189 17.12 13.09 16.14
C ASP A 189 16.48 12.29 17.28
N ALA A 190 15.16 12.37 17.46
CA ALA A 190 14.44 11.57 18.45
C ALA A 190 14.57 10.06 18.21
N GLN A 191 14.51 9.60 16.96
CA GLN A 191 14.72 8.19 16.60
C GLN A 191 16.14 7.72 16.96
N LEU A 192 17.16 8.51 16.62
CA LEU A 192 18.56 8.16 16.89
C LEU A 192 18.90 8.25 18.39
N GLU A 193 18.33 9.22 19.11
CA GLU A 193 18.42 9.30 20.57
C GLU A 193 17.77 8.09 21.25
N LEU A 194 16.65 7.61 20.72
CA LEU A 194 16.02 6.39 21.22
C LEU A 194 16.96 5.19 21.02
N GLY A 195 17.60 5.09 19.85
CA GLY A 195 18.63 4.08 19.57
C GLY A 195 19.71 4.05 20.66
N ARG A 196 20.26 5.22 21.04
CA ARG A 196 21.28 5.32 22.11
C ARG A 196 20.80 4.89 23.50
N LYS A 197 19.50 4.96 23.76
CA LYS A 197 18.91 4.55 25.05
C LYS A 197 18.63 3.05 25.10
N LEU A 198 18.47 2.40 23.96
CA LEU A 198 18.07 1.00 23.85
C LEU A 198 19.29 0.09 23.73
N ARG A 199 19.48 -0.78 24.73
CA ARG A 199 20.55 -1.80 24.71
C ARG A 199 20.47 -2.77 23.53
N ALA A 200 19.27 -3.01 22.99
CA ALA A 200 19.06 -3.96 21.90
C ALA A 200 19.33 -3.35 20.52
N VAL A 201 19.68 -2.07 20.43
CA VAL A 201 19.84 -1.33 19.17
C VAL A 201 21.29 -0.91 19.03
N ASP A 202 21.87 -1.17 17.86
CA ASP A 202 23.14 -0.59 17.44
C ASP A 202 22.85 0.78 16.79
N GLU A 203 23.19 1.86 17.49
CA GLU A 203 22.90 3.21 17.03
C GLU A 203 23.62 3.58 15.73
N THR A 204 24.80 3.00 15.48
CA THR A 204 25.59 3.24 14.28
C THR A 204 24.95 2.55 13.08
N ASP A 205 24.51 1.29 13.22
CA ASP A 205 23.78 0.58 12.15
C ASP A 205 22.47 1.31 11.79
N VAL A 206 21.73 1.79 12.80
CA VAL A 206 20.49 2.57 12.54
C VAL A 206 20.79 3.86 11.79
N ALA A 207 21.80 4.63 12.23
CA ALA A 207 22.20 5.87 11.54
C ALA A 207 22.61 5.61 10.09
N GLU A 208 23.37 4.54 9.84
CA GLU A 208 23.77 4.15 8.49
C GLU A 208 22.59 3.77 7.61
N ARG A 209 21.65 2.97 8.11
CA ARG A 209 20.44 2.59 7.37
C ARG A 209 19.61 3.82 7.00
N VAL A 210 19.49 4.78 7.91
CA VAL A 210 18.79 6.05 7.62
C VAL A 210 19.50 6.81 6.49
N ILE A 211 20.82 6.90 6.55
CA ILE A 211 21.60 7.56 5.49
C ILE A 211 21.46 6.82 4.16
N GLU A 212 21.59 5.49 4.16
CA GLU A 212 21.61 4.67 2.94
C GLU A 212 20.26 4.51 2.25
N TYR A 213 19.18 4.37 3.02
CA TYR A 213 17.85 4.10 2.48
C TYR A 213 16.96 5.33 2.39
N HIS A 214 17.27 6.42 3.10
CA HIS A 214 16.48 7.65 3.04
C HIS A 214 17.29 8.82 2.46
N PHE A 215 18.38 9.25 3.10
CA PHE A 215 19.08 10.47 2.66
C PHE A 215 19.77 10.34 1.31
N LEU A 216 20.56 9.29 1.08
CA LEU A 216 21.29 9.12 -0.17
C LEU A 216 20.34 8.98 -1.38
N PRO A 217 19.26 8.17 -1.33
CA PRO A 217 18.28 8.12 -2.40
C PRO A 217 17.62 9.47 -2.69
N ASP A 218 17.25 10.21 -1.65
CA ASP A 218 16.61 11.53 -1.79
C ASP A 218 17.56 12.56 -2.41
N LEU A 219 18.79 12.66 -1.89
CA LEU A 219 19.81 13.59 -2.40
C LEU A 219 20.15 13.28 -3.88
N ILE A 220 20.40 12.01 -4.20
CA ILE A 220 20.71 11.58 -5.57
C ILE A 220 19.51 11.78 -6.50
N GLY A 221 18.30 11.46 -6.02
CA GLY A 221 17.06 11.65 -6.76
C GLY A 221 16.82 13.11 -7.10
N ASN A 222 16.93 13.99 -6.10
CA ASN A 222 16.77 15.44 -6.26
C ASN A 222 17.83 16.02 -7.19
N LEU A 223 19.09 15.58 -7.07
CA LEU A 223 20.17 16.03 -7.95
C LEU A 223 19.94 15.61 -9.41
N ARG A 224 19.54 14.36 -9.64
CA ARG A 224 19.19 13.86 -10.98
C ARG A 224 18.00 14.59 -11.56
N ALA A 225 16.98 14.86 -10.75
CA ALA A 225 15.80 15.63 -11.15
C ALA A 225 16.20 17.06 -11.53
N PHE A 226 17.01 17.73 -10.70
CA PHE A 226 17.52 19.07 -10.96
C PHE A 226 18.29 19.16 -12.28
N ALA A 227 19.17 18.19 -12.56
CA ALA A 227 19.98 18.18 -13.78
C ALA A 227 19.16 17.91 -15.06
N ARG A 228 17.99 17.27 -14.95
CA ARG A 228 17.14 16.87 -16.10
C ARG A 228 15.83 17.65 -16.20
N GLN A 229 15.62 18.61 -15.31
CA GLN A 229 14.33 19.29 -15.17
C GLN A 229 13.94 20.09 -16.42
N ASP A 230 12.63 20.16 -16.65
CA ASP A 230 12.05 21.16 -17.53
C ASP A 230 11.86 22.49 -16.77
N THR A 231 11.78 23.58 -17.52
CA THR A 231 11.44 24.90 -16.98
C THR A 231 9.97 25.22 -17.24
N ARG A 232 9.36 26.03 -16.37
CA ARG A 232 7.95 26.37 -16.44
C ARG A 232 7.74 27.88 -16.32
N CYS A 233 6.86 28.43 -17.16
CA CYS A 233 6.39 29.80 -16.99
C CYS A 233 5.46 29.89 -15.78
N LEU A 234 5.69 30.86 -14.89
CA LEU A 234 4.89 31.06 -13.69
C LEU A 234 3.48 31.57 -14.01
N ASP A 235 3.32 32.35 -15.07
CA ASP A 235 2.05 33.01 -15.40
C ASP A 235 1.11 32.13 -16.22
N CYS A 236 1.59 31.50 -17.29
CA CYS A 236 0.76 30.68 -18.19
C CYS A 236 0.95 29.17 -18.03
N GLY A 237 1.92 28.74 -17.21
CA GLY A 237 2.19 27.33 -16.96
C GLY A 237 2.85 26.56 -18.11
N LYS A 238 3.20 27.20 -19.23
CA LYS A 238 3.89 26.55 -20.35
C LYS A 238 5.21 25.93 -19.90
N LYS A 239 5.44 24.68 -20.27
CA LYS A 239 6.67 23.93 -20.00
C LYS A 239 7.63 24.00 -21.19
N TYR A 240 8.92 24.14 -20.89
CA TYR A 240 9.99 24.15 -21.86
C TYR A 240 11.09 23.17 -21.45
N ARG A 241 11.44 22.25 -22.35
CA ARG A 241 12.57 21.34 -22.18
C ARG A 241 13.92 22.07 -22.03
N ARG A 242 14.03 23.25 -22.63
CA ARG A 242 15.19 24.15 -22.50
C ARG A 242 14.68 25.57 -22.35
N ALA A 243 15.22 26.32 -21.40
CA ALA A 243 14.85 27.71 -21.18
C ALA A 243 15.05 28.53 -22.47
N PRO A 244 14.12 29.43 -22.84
CA PRO A 244 14.35 30.41 -23.90
C PRO A 244 15.58 31.27 -23.58
N LEU A 245 16.44 31.54 -24.57
CA LEU A 245 17.61 32.41 -24.39
C LEU A 245 17.25 33.86 -24.01
N THR A 246 16.01 34.26 -24.29
CA THR A 246 15.45 35.55 -23.89
C THR A 246 15.15 35.64 -22.39
N GLY A 247 15.12 34.52 -21.66
CA GLY A 247 14.67 34.44 -20.26
C GLY A 247 13.13 34.52 -20.09
N GLU A 248 12.44 35.07 -21.08
CA GLU A 248 10.99 35.28 -21.07
C GLU A 248 10.21 34.16 -21.78
N CYS A 249 8.97 33.93 -21.34
CA CYS A 249 8.04 32.99 -21.96
C CYS A 249 7.62 33.48 -23.35
N ARG A 250 7.75 32.59 -24.35
CA ARG A 250 7.42 32.89 -25.75
C ARG A 250 5.93 33.13 -26.02
N GLU A 251 5.06 32.72 -25.10
CA GLU A 251 3.59 32.80 -25.26
C GLU A 251 3.00 34.05 -24.58
N CYS A 252 3.52 34.42 -23.40
CA CYS A 252 2.91 35.48 -22.58
C CYS A 252 3.88 36.55 -22.09
N GLY A 253 5.18 36.45 -22.41
CA GLY A 253 6.21 37.35 -21.87
C GLY A 253 6.53 37.15 -20.38
N GLY A 254 5.87 36.20 -19.72
CA GLY A 254 6.05 35.89 -18.30
C GLY A 254 7.38 35.25 -17.94
N ASN A 255 7.70 35.20 -16.65
CA ASN A 255 8.99 34.68 -16.19
C ASN A 255 9.04 33.13 -16.25
N VAL A 256 10.16 32.58 -16.75
CA VAL A 256 10.40 31.14 -16.83
C VAL A 256 11.31 30.73 -15.68
N SER A 257 10.81 29.86 -14.80
CA SER A 257 11.51 29.40 -13.60
C SER A 257 11.84 27.91 -13.67
N LEU A 258 12.83 27.51 -12.85
CA LEU A 258 13.14 26.10 -12.58
C LEU A 258 11.97 25.44 -11.82
N THR A 259 11.77 24.15 -12.04
CA THR A 259 10.76 23.36 -11.34
C THR A 259 11.30 22.70 -10.08
N VAL A 260 12.60 22.43 -10.05
CA VAL A 260 13.37 21.96 -8.90
C VAL A 260 14.43 23.01 -8.57
N HIS A 261 14.38 23.56 -7.37
CA HIS A 261 15.29 24.60 -6.91
C HIS A 261 16.50 24.01 -6.17
N ARG A 262 17.65 24.71 -6.20
CA ARG A 262 18.88 24.34 -5.49
C ARG A 262 18.64 23.99 -4.02
N GLY A 263 17.82 24.78 -3.32
CA GLY A 263 17.51 24.55 -1.90
C GLY A 263 16.82 23.22 -1.62
N SER A 264 16.09 22.67 -2.60
CA SER A 264 15.48 21.33 -2.48
C SER A 264 16.51 20.22 -2.65
N VAL A 265 17.59 20.47 -3.38
CA VAL A 265 18.65 19.48 -3.67
C VAL A 265 19.66 19.42 -2.53
N ASN A 266 20.01 20.57 -1.95
CA ASN A 266 20.93 20.62 -0.81
C ASN A 266 20.25 20.29 0.53
N LYS A 267 18.94 20.05 0.51
CA LYS A 267 18.17 19.73 1.70
C LYS A 267 18.69 18.38 2.25
N TYR A 268 19.08 18.38 3.52
CA TYR A 268 19.56 17.21 4.28
C TYR A 268 21.00 16.75 4.04
N LEU A 269 21.79 17.35 3.15
CA LEU A 269 23.20 16.97 2.98
C LEU A 269 23.98 17.23 4.27
N ASP A 270 23.96 18.47 4.77
CA ASP A 270 24.67 18.88 5.98
C ASP A 270 24.26 18.02 7.19
N THR A 271 22.95 17.74 7.29
CA THR A 271 22.39 16.82 8.29
C THR A 271 22.97 15.42 8.17
N ALA A 272 22.99 14.85 6.97
CA ALA A 272 23.46 13.48 6.76
C ALA A 272 24.94 13.36 7.13
N VAL A 273 25.74 14.38 6.82
CA VAL A 273 27.16 14.47 7.23
C VAL A 273 27.28 14.55 8.75
N GLU A 274 26.52 15.45 9.41
CA GLU A 274 26.53 15.59 10.87
C GLU A 274 26.15 14.27 11.56
N VAL A 275 25.11 13.58 11.06
CA VAL A 275 24.68 12.28 11.60
C VAL A 275 25.77 11.23 11.40
N ALA A 276 26.37 11.16 10.20
CA ALA A 276 27.42 10.20 9.92
C ALA A 276 28.62 10.36 10.87
N ASP A 277 28.98 11.60 11.21
CA ASP A 277 30.06 11.87 12.14
C ASP A 277 29.66 11.64 13.59
N ARG A 278 28.49 12.11 14.00
CA ARG A 278 27.99 12.01 15.37
C ARG A 278 27.74 10.56 15.83
N PHE A 279 27.46 9.66 14.89
CA PHE A 279 27.21 8.23 15.14
C PHE A 279 28.35 7.33 14.66
N ASP A 280 29.51 7.91 14.33
CA ASP A 280 30.70 7.20 13.86
C ASP A 280 30.41 6.14 12.78
N CYS A 281 29.65 6.53 11.76
CA CYS A 281 29.34 5.66 10.63
C CYS A 281 30.63 5.24 9.89
N ARG A 282 30.56 4.10 9.18
CA ARG A 282 31.67 3.52 8.44
C ARG A 282 32.27 4.53 7.45
N PRO A 283 33.59 4.47 7.22
CA PRO A 283 34.28 5.35 6.27
C PRO A 283 33.65 5.37 4.87
N TYR A 284 33.09 4.25 4.41
CA TYR A 284 32.41 4.18 3.12
C TYR A 284 31.19 5.10 3.04
N THR A 285 30.35 5.12 4.09
CA THR A 285 29.16 5.98 4.17
C THR A 285 29.56 7.45 4.17
N LYS A 286 30.57 7.81 4.97
CA LYS A 286 31.14 9.17 5.01
C LYS A 286 31.66 9.61 3.64
N GLN A 287 32.47 8.76 2.99
CA GLN A 287 32.99 9.03 1.64
C GLN A 287 31.90 9.21 0.59
N ARG A 288 30.80 8.45 0.67
CA ARG A 288 29.67 8.62 -0.26
C ARG A 288 29.01 9.99 -0.11
N LEU A 289 28.86 10.48 1.12
CA LEU A 289 28.34 11.82 1.38
C LEU A 289 29.30 12.89 0.87
N GLU A 290 30.61 12.76 1.13
CA GLU A 290 31.64 13.69 0.62
C GLU A 290 31.66 13.77 -0.91
N VAL A 291 31.51 12.64 -1.61
CA VAL A 291 31.45 12.62 -3.08
C VAL A 291 30.21 13.36 -3.59
N LEU A 292 29.08 13.22 -2.91
CA LEU A 292 27.85 13.93 -3.27
C LEU A 292 27.95 15.43 -2.96
N GLU A 293 28.53 15.80 -1.83
CA GLU A 293 28.82 17.18 -1.47
C GLU A 293 29.67 17.85 -2.55
N LYS A 294 30.81 17.26 -2.93
CA LYS A 294 31.66 17.77 -4.00
C LYS A 294 30.94 17.88 -5.35
N ALA A 295 30.06 16.92 -5.66
CA ALA A 295 29.26 16.97 -6.88
C ALA A 295 28.26 18.13 -6.86
N LEU A 296 27.62 18.38 -5.71
CA LEU A 296 26.70 19.49 -5.52
C LEU A 296 27.42 20.83 -5.59
N GLU A 297 28.53 20.98 -4.89
CA GLU A 297 29.37 22.19 -4.95
C GLU A 297 29.79 22.49 -6.38
N SER A 298 30.31 21.50 -7.12
CA SER A 298 30.74 21.69 -8.50
C SER A 298 29.61 22.08 -9.46
N ILE A 299 28.38 21.58 -9.25
CA ILE A 299 27.22 21.91 -10.09
C ILE A 299 26.70 23.33 -9.81
N PHE A 300 26.85 23.79 -8.58
CA PHE A 300 26.34 25.08 -8.12
C PHE A 300 27.43 26.14 -7.92
N GLU A 301 28.67 25.84 -8.29
CA GLU A 301 29.78 26.78 -8.21
C GLU A 301 29.51 27.92 -9.20
N ASP A 302 29.37 29.13 -8.65
CA ASP A 302 29.07 30.34 -9.40
C ASP A 302 30.40 31.04 -9.70
N ASP A 303 30.91 30.90 -10.92
CA ASP A 303 32.18 31.51 -11.37
C ASP A 303 32.19 33.04 -11.24
N THR A 304 31.03 33.66 -11.01
CA THR A 304 30.83 35.11 -10.98
C THR A 304 30.89 35.73 -9.58
N ASN A 305 30.89 34.94 -8.50
CA ASN A 305 30.74 35.50 -7.15
C ASN A 305 31.46 34.69 -6.07
N LYS A 306 32.78 34.88 -5.95
CA LYS A 306 33.49 34.63 -4.69
C LYS A 306 33.80 35.97 -4.03
N GLN A 307 33.01 36.34 -3.01
CA GLN A 307 33.45 37.32 -2.04
C GLN A 307 34.52 36.66 -1.18
N SER A 308 35.77 36.70 -1.62
CA SER A 308 36.90 36.17 -0.87
C SER A 308 37.10 37.00 0.40
N GLY A 309 37.18 36.35 1.55
CA GLY A 309 37.53 37.00 2.80
C GLY A 309 39.04 37.29 2.83
N ILE A 310 39.47 38.33 3.56
CA ILE A 310 40.91 38.62 3.75
C ILE A 310 41.67 37.42 4.35
N ALA A 311 40.99 36.54 5.08
CA ALA A 311 41.56 35.33 5.66
C ALA A 311 41.89 34.24 4.63
N ASP A 312 41.30 34.26 3.43
CA ASP A 312 41.62 33.30 2.36
C ASP A 312 42.96 33.63 1.67
N PHE A 313 43.55 34.78 2.00
CA PHE A 313 44.81 35.28 1.43
C PHE A 313 45.98 35.35 2.43
N MET A 314 45.78 34.99 3.70
CA MET A 314 46.82 34.96 4.74
C MET A 314 47.18 33.53 5.12
#